data_AF-A0A929VAR7-F1
#
_entry.id   AF-A0A929VAR7-F1
#
_cell.length_a   1.000
_cell.length_b   1.000
_cell.length_c   1.000
_cell.angle_alpha   90.00
_cell.angle_beta   90.00
_cell.angle_gamma   90.00
#
_symmetry.space_group_name_H-M   'P 1'
#
loop_
_entity.id
_entity.type
_entity.pdbx_description
1 polymer ?
#
loop_
_entity_poly.entity_id
_entity_poly.type
_entity_poly.pdbx_seq_one_letter_code
_entity_poly.pdbx_strand_id
1 'polypeptide(L)'
;MKKKIYLYNLLAIFTAAAAFVIFCMAIRLSPFGDKTFLYDDMKRQYVDFYAFYRSILGGKNDLVYSFQKGIGEPVTGLFFYYLTSPLLFLLPLVGNTELPVAVTALIGIKICLVAGSANHFLQKRISGSILTVP
;
A
#
# COMPACT_ATOMS: atom_id res chain seq x y z
N MET A 1 30.67 -2.72 9.93
CA MET A 1 29.80 -3.47 8.98
C MET A 1 28.33 -3.02 9.03
N LYS A 2 27.65 -3.00 10.19
CA LYS A 2 26.22 -2.63 10.29
C LYS A 2 25.84 -1.27 9.66
N LYS A 3 26.67 -0.23 9.84
CA LYS A 3 26.45 1.11 9.24
C LYS A 3 26.40 1.08 7.70
N LYS A 4 27.20 0.22 7.05
CA LYS A 4 27.17 0.04 5.58
C LYS A 4 25.87 -0.63 5.13
N ILE A 5 25.36 -1.58 5.90
CA ILE A 5 24.10 -2.28 5.57
C ILE A 5 22.92 -1.31 5.54
N TYR A 6 22.81 -0.45 6.57
CA TYR A 6 21.75 0.56 6.62
C TYR A 6 21.90 1.59 5.49
N LEU A 7 23.12 1.99 5.15
CA LEU A 7 23.37 2.89 4.03
C LEU A 7 22.89 2.30 2.70
N TYR A 8 23.24 1.04 2.40
CA TYR A 8 22.81 0.39 1.15
C TYR A 8 21.30 0.16 1.10
N ASN A 9 20.66 -0.14 2.23
CA ASN A 9 19.19 -0.22 2.31
C ASN A 9 18.55 1.13 2.01
N LEU A 10 19.09 2.21 2.57
CA LEU A 10 18.59 3.56 2.33
C LEU A 10 18.76 3.95 0.86
N LEU A 11 19.89 3.62 0.25
CA LEU A 11 20.12 3.82 -1.17
C LEU A 11 19.11 3.04 -2.02
N ALA A 12 18.84 1.77 -1.71
CA ALA A 12 17.85 0.97 -2.43
C ALA A 12 16.42 1.54 -2.31
N ILE A 13 16.05 2.05 -1.14
CA ILE A 13 14.76 2.73 -0.93
C ILE A 13 14.69 4.01 -1.78
N PHE A 14 15.73 4.85 -1.75
CA PHE A 14 15.75 6.09 -2.50
C PHE A 14 15.75 5.87 -4.02
N THR A 15 16.49 4.89 -4.52
CA THR A 15 16.49 4.57 -5.95
C THR A 15 15.12 4.06 -6.40
N ALA A 16 14.47 3.20 -5.62
CA ALA A 16 13.11 2.74 -5.91
C ALA A 16 12.09 3.88 -5.85
N ALA A 17 12.18 4.76 -4.86
CA ALA A 17 11.33 5.94 -4.74
C ALA A 17 11.50 6.87 -5.96
N ALA A 18 12.74 7.20 -6.32
CA ALA A 18 13.03 8.06 -7.46
C ALA A 18 12.53 7.45 -8.77
N ALA A 19 12.78 6.16 -9.01
CA ALA A 19 12.30 5.45 -10.19
C ALA A 19 10.77 5.46 -10.27
N PHE A 20 10.08 5.22 -9.16
CA PHE A 20 8.62 5.24 -9.11
C PHE A 20 8.05 6.65 -9.37
N VAL A 21 8.65 7.68 -8.80
CA VAL A 21 8.23 9.08 -9.03
C VAL A 21 8.46 9.48 -10.49
N ILE A 22 9.63 9.14 -11.07
CA ILE A 22 9.92 9.37 -12.50
C ILE A 22 8.89 8.66 -13.38
N PHE A 23 8.56 7.41 -13.08
CA PHE A 23 7.52 6.66 -13.78
C PHE A 23 6.14 7.35 -13.69
N CYS A 24 5.75 7.81 -12.50
CA CYS A 24 4.48 8.51 -12.31
C CYS A 24 4.43 9.82 -13.11
N MET A 25 5.53 10.58 -13.15
CA MET A 25 5.64 11.79 -13.95
C MET A 25 5.55 11.48 -15.45
N ALA A 26 6.30 10.48 -15.94
CA ALA A 26 6.34 10.10 -17.35
C ALA A 26 4.96 9.67 -17.89
N ILE A 27 4.16 8.96 -17.07
CA ILE A 27 2.82 8.49 -17.46
C ILE A 27 1.72 9.52 -17.15
N ARG A 28 2.05 10.61 -16.43
CA ARG A 28 1.10 11.64 -15.96
C ARG A 28 0.07 11.07 -14.97
N LEU A 29 0.53 10.25 -14.02
CA LEU A 29 -0.26 9.75 -12.91
C LEU A 29 -0.40 10.81 -11.81
N SER A 30 -1.59 10.91 -11.21
CA SER A 30 -1.88 11.79 -10.07
C SER A 30 -0.86 11.59 -8.94
N PRO A 31 -0.24 12.66 -8.40
CA PRO A 31 -0.58 14.08 -8.60
C PRO A 31 0.07 14.77 -9.81
N PHE A 32 0.90 14.08 -10.60
CA PHE A 32 1.67 14.66 -11.71
C PHE A 32 0.88 14.78 -13.02
N GLY A 33 -0.37 14.36 -13.04
CA GLY A 33 -1.27 14.54 -14.17
C GLY A 33 -2.64 13.90 -13.97
N ASP A 34 -3.36 13.72 -15.08
CA ASP A 34 -4.79 13.44 -15.08
C ASP A 34 -5.13 11.94 -15.03
N LYS A 35 -4.12 11.06 -15.13
CA LYS A 35 -4.30 9.61 -15.03
C LYS A 35 -4.25 9.15 -13.58
N THR A 36 -4.85 8.02 -13.28
CA THR A 36 -4.91 7.47 -11.92
C THR A 36 -4.81 5.95 -11.93
N PHE A 37 -4.31 5.37 -10.83
CA PHE A 37 -4.40 3.93 -10.55
C PHE A 37 -5.83 3.48 -10.21
N LEU A 38 -6.76 4.41 -9.99
CA LEU A 38 -8.19 4.09 -9.87
C LEU A 38 -8.77 3.73 -11.24
N TYR A 39 -8.48 2.51 -11.70
CA TYR A 39 -8.95 1.93 -12.95
C TYR A 39 -9.76 0.66 -12.69
N ASP A 40 -10.80 0.43 -13.49
CA ASP A 40 -11.75 -0.70 -13.38
C ASP A 40 -12.19 -0.99 -11.94
N ASP A 41 -11.79 -2.14 -11.38
CA ASP A 41 -12.19 -2.60 -10.05
C ASP A 41 -11.73 -1.64 -8.95
N MET A 42 -10.55 -1.02 -9.11
CA MET A 42 -10.08 -0.03 -8.15
C MET A 42 -11.04 1.16 -8.08
N LYS A 43 -11.61 1.57 -9.22
CA LYS A 43 -12.55 2.70 -9.30
C LYS A 43 -13.95 2.32 -8.84
N ARG A 44 -14.41 1.12 -9.17
CA ARG A 44 -15.82 0.71 -8.98
C ARG A 44 -16.07 0.02 -7.64
N GLN A 45 -15.09 -0.72 -7.12
CA GLN A 45 -15.30 -1.60 -5.97
C GLN A 45 -14.43 -1.17 -4.78
N TYR A 46 -13.14 -0.92 -5.00
CA TYR A 46 -12.24 -0.60 -3.88
C TYR A 46 -12.51 0.79 -3.28
N VAL A 47 -12.96 1.76 -4.08
CA VAL A 47 -13.40 3.07 -3.55
C VAL A 47 -14.46 2.88 -2.46
N ASP A 48 -15.45 2.02 -2.72
CA ASP A 48 -16.53 1.71 -1.77
C ASP A 48 -16.00 0.94 -0.56
N PHE A 49 -15.04 0.04 -0.76
CA PHE A 49 -14.40 -0.67 0.34
C PHE A 49 -13.62 0.26 1.27
N TYR A 50 -12.94 1.26 0.72
CA TYR A 50 -12.23 2.27 1.52
C TYR A 50 -13.19 3.22 2.23
N ALA A 51 -14.30 3.60 1.59
CA ALA A 51 -15.36 4.37 2.24
C ALA A 51 -16.02 3.58 3.38
N PHE A 52 -16.29 2.29 3.17
CA PHE A 52 -16.78 1.37 4.20
C PHE A 52 -15.78 1.24 5.33
N TYR A 53 -14.49 1.05 5.04
CA TYR A 53 -13.44 0.97 6.05
C TYR A 53 -13.33 2.27 6.86
N ARG A 54 -13.43 3.43 6.22
CA ARG A 54 -13.52 4.74 6.89
C ARG A 54 -14.72 4.83 7.83
N SER A 55 -15.87 4.32 7.42
CA SER A 55 -17.08 4.32 8.26
C SER A 55 -16.93 3.42 9.49
N ILE A 56 -16.23 2.28 9.35
CA ILE A 56 -15.89 1.39 10.47
C ILE A 56 -14.99 2.11 11.48
N LEU A 57 -13.90 2.72 11.00
CA LEU A 57 -12.97 3.46 11.86
C LEU A 57 -13.64 4.67 12.52
N GLY A 58 -14.66 5.24 11.87
CA GLY A 58 -15.51 6.30 12.42
C GLY A 58 -16.65 5.81 13.32
N GLY A 59 -16.72 4.52 13.64
CA GLY A 59 -17.74 3.94 14.54
C GLY A 59 -19.15 3.87 13.96
N LYS A 60 -19.31 4.00 12.63
CA LYS A 60 -20.61 3.96 11.95
C LYS A 60 -21.00 2.58 11.45
N ASN A 61 -20.07 1.64 11.40
CA ASN A 61 -20.26 0.26 10.95
C ASN A 61 -19.34 -0.68 11.72
N ASP A 62 -19.70 -1.97 11.73
CA ASP A 62 -18.92 -3.00 12.40
C ASP A 62 -17.99 -3.76 11.44
N LEU A 63 -16.88 -4.26 12.00
CA LEU A 63 -15.92 -5.11 11.27
C LEU A 63 -16.44 -6.52 10.97
N VAL A 64 -17.52 -6.93 11.64
CA VAL A 64 -17.99 -8.33 11.60
C VAL A 64 -19.23 -8.49 10.74
N TYR A 65 -20.19 -7.59 10.85
CA TYR A 65 -21.49 -7.67 10.17
C TYR A 65 -21.92 -6.28 9.71
N SER A 66 -22.61 -6.18 8.57
CA SER A 66 -23.17 -4.91 8.12
C SER A 66 -24.50 -5.08 7.42
N PHE A 67 -25.46 -4.24 7.79
CA PHE A 67 -26.74 -4.07 7.09
C PHE A 67 -26.63 -3.24 5.81
N GLN A 68 -25.44 -2.72 5.47
CA GLN A 68 -25.22 -2.03 4.19
C GLN A 68 -25.18 -3.00 3.00
N LYS A 69 -25.09 -4.31 3.25
CA LYS A 69 -25.13 -5.36 2.23
C LYS A 69 -26.48 -6.07 2.29
N GLY A 70 -27.42 -5.69 1.41
CA GLY A 70 -28.71 -6.38 1.27
C GLY A 70 -29.51 -6.43 2.57
N ILE A 71 -29.88 -7.64 3.01
CA ILE A 71 -30.59 -7.90 4.28
C ILE A 71 -29.67 -7.97 5.51
N GLY A 72 -28.38 -7.66 5.31
CA GLY A 72 -27.32 -7.80 6.28
C GLY A 72 -26.50 -9.07 6.04
N GLU A 73 -25.18 -8.90 6.02
CA GLU A 73 -24.24 -10.00 5.79
C GLU A 73 -22.97 -9.83 6.63
N PRO A 74 -22.27 -10.94 6.93
CA PRO A 74 -20.92 -10.88 7.44
C PRO A 74 -19.97 -10.13 6.48
N VAL A 75 -19.15 -9.24 7.03
CA VAL A 75 -18.16 -8.46 6.26
C VAL A 75 -16.71 -8.84 6.55
N THR A 76 -16.48 -9.79 7.46
CA THR A 76 -15.15 -10.29 7.81
C THR A 76 -14.37 -10.78 6.59
N GLY A 77 -15.01 -11.52 5.68
CA GLY A 77 -14.39 -12.00 4.46
C GLY A 77 -13.89 -10.85 3.56
N LEU A 78 -14.68 -9.79 3.42
CA LEU A 78 -14.29 -8.58 2.68
C LEU A 78 -13.10 -7.90 3.34
N PHE A 79 -13.13 -7.75 4.67
CA PHE A 79 -12.03 -7.15 5.42
C PHE A 79 -10.73 -7.95 5.24
N PHE A 80 -10.78 -9.27 5.44
CA PHE A 80 -9.60 -10.12 5.36
C PHE A 80 -8.99 -10.18 3.95
N TYR A 81 -9.83 -10.19 2.93
CA TYR A 81 -9.40 -10.28 1.55
C TYR A 81 -8.88 -8.95 0.99
N TYR A 82 -9.52 -7.82 1.33
CA TYR A 82 -9.23 -6.53 0.68
C TYR A 82 -8.52 -5.50 1.56
N LEU A 83 -8.63 -5.58 2.90
CA LEU A 83 -8.31 -4.48 3.81
C LEU A 83 -7.25 -4.81 4.87
N THR A 84 -6.66 -6.00 4.85
CA THR A 84 -5.72 -6.47 5.88
C THR A 84 -4.32 -5.88 5.81
N SER A 85 -3.92 -5.31 4.67
CA SER A 85 -2.61 -4.67 4.55
C SER A 85 -2.53 -3.51 5.55
N PRO A 86 -1.57 -3.47 6.50
CA PRO A 86 -1.51 -2.45 7.54
C PRO A 86 -1.37 -1.02 6.98
N LEU A 87 -0.79 -0.89 5.79
CA LEU A 87 -0.65 0.40 5.11
C LEU A 87 -1.99 0.96 4.59
N LEU A 88 -3.02 0.13 4.45
CA LEU A 88 -4.35 0.56 4.01
C LEU A 88 -5.05 1.43 5.05
N PHE A 89 -4.62 1.40 6.33
CA PHE A 89 -5.09 2.32 7.37
C PHE A 89 -4.89 3.80 7.00
N LEU A 90 -3.95 4.10 6.09
CA LEU A 90 -3.72 5.46 5.60
C LEU A 90 -4.82 5.97 4.66
N LEU A 91 -5.49 5.08 3.90
CA LEU A 91 -6.46 5.49 2.88
C LEU A 91 -7.80 6.01 3.45
N PRO A 92 -8.35 5.44 4.54
CA PRO A 92 -9.52 6.02 5.21
C PRO A 92 -9.35 7.46 5.69
N LEU A 93 -8.11 7.91 5.95
CA LEU A 93 -7.82 9.24 6.50
C LEU A 93 -7.97 10.37 5.47
N VAL A 94 -8.03 10.04 4.17
CA VAL A 94 -8.20 11.01 3.09
C VAL A 94 -9.63 11.00 2.55
N GLY A 95 -10.09 12.09 1.92
CA GLY A 95 -11.39 12.13 1.24
C GLY A 95 -11.37 11.39 -0.12
N ASN A 96 -12.55 11.19 -0.72
CA ASN A 96 -12.66 10.50 -2.01
C ASN A 96 -11.96 11.27 -3.16
N THR A 97 -11.93 12.60 -3.09
CA THR A 97 -11.23 13.46 -4.07
C THR A 97 -9.72 13.25 -4.06
N GLU A 98 -9.14 13.02 -2.88
CA GLU A 98 -7.69 12.82 -2.68
C GLU A 98 -7.26 11.36 -2.84
N LEU A 99 -8.21 10.45 -3.02
CA LEU A 99 -7.96 9.02 -3.12
C LEU A 99 -7.01 8.63 -4.27
N PRO A 100 -7.06 9.24 -5.48
CA PRO A 100 -6.06 9.02 -6.52
C PRO A 100 -4.62 9.24 -6.03
N VAL A 101 -4.38 10.36 -5.36
CA VAL A 101 -3.04 10.73 -4.84
C VAL A 101 -2.64 9.77 -3.72
N ALA A 102 -3.55 9.48 -2.80
CA ALA A 102 -3.30 8.59 -1.68
C ALA A 102 -2.96 7.15 -2.13
N VAL A 103 -3.65 6.64 -3.15
CA VAL A 103 -3.34 5.32 -3.73
C VAL A 103 -1.98 5.32 -4.42
N THR A 104 -1.65 6.34 -5.21
CA THR A 104 -0.31 6.48 -5.80
C THR A 104 0.77 6.49 -4.71
N ALA A 105 0.59 7.29 -3.67
CA ALA A 105 1.53 7.38 -2.56
C ALA A 105 1.68 6.03 -1.82
N LEU A 106 0.57 5.35 -1.57
CA LEU A 106 0.54 4.03 -0.92
C LEU A 106 1.32 2.99 -1.72
N ILE A 107 1.14 2.95 -3.05
CA ILE A 107 1.89 2.05 -3.95
C ILE A 107 3.38 2.38 -3.87
N GLY A 108 3.75 3.66 -3.91
CA GLY A 108 5.15 4.10 -3.75
C GLY A 108 5.77 3.65 -2.43
N ILE A 109 5.06 3.82 -1.31
CA ILE A 109 5.51 3.37 0.02
C ILE A 109 5.73 1.85 0.01
N LYS A 110 4.81 1.08 -0.57
CA LYS A 110 4.95 -0.39 -0.70
C LYS A 110 6.19 -0.76 -1.49
N ILE A 111 6.43 -0.12 -2.64
CA ILE A 111 7.61 -0.35 -3.48
C ILE A 111 8.90 -0.06 -2.71
N CYS A 112 8.95 1.06 -1.98
CA CYS A 112 10.09 1.42 -1.12
C CYS A 112 10.38 0.36 -0.05
N LEU A 113 9.34 -0.12 0.65
CA LEU A 113 9.47 -1.15 1.67
C LEU A 113 9.95 -2.48 1.08
N VAL A 114 9.45 -2.85 -0.10
CA VAL A 114 9.91 -4.03 -0.85
C VAL A 114 11.40 -3.89 -1.21
N ALA A 115 11.81 -2.75 -1.77
CA ALA A 115 13.21 -2.52 -2.13
C ALA A 115 14.15 -2.60 -0.91
N GLY A 116 13.78 -1.95 0.20
CA GLY A 116 14.57 -1.97 1.43
C GLY A 116 14.68 -3.36 2.06
N SER A 117 13.57 -4.11 2.11
CA SER A 117 13.55 -5.46 2.69
C SER A 117 14.28 -6.49 1.81
N ALA A 118 14.06 -6.46 0.49
CA ALA A 118 14.76 -7.32 -0.46
C ALA A 118 16.27 -7.07 -0.43
N ASN A 119 16.70 -5.80 -0.45
CA ASN A 119 18.11 -5.46 -0.37
C ASN A 119 18.73 -5.88 0.98
N HIS A 120 18.00 -5.74 2.09
CA HIS A 120 18.47 -6.20 3.39
C HIS A 120 18.70 -7.72 3.41
N PHE A 121 17.76 -8.49 2.85
CA PHE A 121 17.86 -9.93 2.73
C PHE A 121 19.06 -10.34 1.87
N LEU A 122 19.20 -9.75 0.68
CA LEU A 122 20.29 -10.05 -0.25
C LEU A 122 21.67 -9.75 0.35
N GLN A 123 21.82 -8.62 1.03
CA GLN A 123 23.07 -8.27 1.70
C GLN A 123 23.49 -9.33 2.74
N LYS A 124 22.54 -9.80 3.55
CA LYS A 124 22.82 -10.84 4.56
C LYS A 124 23.09 -12.21 3.92
N ARG A 125 22.39 -12.54 2.83
CA ARG A 125 22.58 -13.79 2.09
C ARG A 125 23.96 -13.84 1.41
N ILE A 126 24.34 -12.80 0.69
CA ILE A 126 25.61 -12.71 -0.04
C ILE A 126 26.80 -12.60 0.91
N SER A 127 26.65 -11.88 2.04
CA SER A 127 27.72 -11.77 3.05
C SER A 127 27.93 -13.05 3.88
N GLY A 128 27.29 -14.17 3.54
CA GLY A 128 27.41 -15.46 4.23
C GLY A 128 26.78 -15.51 5.64
N SER A 129 26.08 -14.45 6.07
CA SER A 129 25.48 -14.36 7.41
C SER A 129 24.23 -15.24 7.59
N ILE A 130 23.67 -15.80 6.52
CA ILE A 130 22.50 -16.70 6.53
C ILE A 130 22.89 -18.09 5.97
N LEU A 131 24.16 -18.52 6.12
CA LEU A 131 24.63 -19.85 5.70
C LEU A 131 24.51 -20.92 6.80
N THR A 132 23.48 -20.84 7.63
CA THR A 132 23.01 -22.01 8.39
C THR A 132 21.62 -22.40 7.89
N VAL A 133 21.57 -22.85 6.65
CA VAL A 133 20.52 -23.78 6.23
C VAL A 133 21.22 -25.15 6.19
N PRO A 134 20.74 -26.17 6.93
CA PRO A 134 21.30 -27.51 6.85
C PRO A 134 21.38 -28.04 5.41
#